data_AF-R9UL96-F1
#
_entry.id   AF-R9UL96-F1
#
_cell.length_a   1.000
_cell.length_b   1.000
_cell.length_c   1.000
_cell.angle_alpha   90.00
_cell.angle_beta   90.00
_cell.angle_gamma   90.00
#
_symmetry.space_group_name_H-M   'P 1'
#
loop_
_entity.id
_entity.type
_entity.pdbx_description
1 polymer ?
#
loop_
_entity_poly.entity_id
_entity_poly.type
_entity_poly.pdbx_seq_one_letter_code
_entity_poly.pdbx_strand_id
1 'polypeptide(L)'
;MLKQRAWLSSKRWGYIASLALVPYAILKLLWANGIAVLISQEGIEELHASMQANADPISKWLFDIGIDATALMALIASLLALALVAEWGKKLPRGILLAPAYLGGLFFVFISLVTFYKIMTGDIRLADNPDFGTWVTPIVYGGFFAWGVTVSMAAWSYGMRTRVGRSRHSAHWRKRWPQWTRNAAIVWTVIYGALGVYWSLGGPGFPLGLANDPAAKASVFRHAAAQTAGPVIVALCVLGIIALYSFKFKVRGAIRTILLAFAWSVSVTLCFFVMDARALIVVAYAPIALVVSIFGASLPFFEFITLPVVNQFVCLAGGLLWTATALTFGRRSREACEHCGRTHGTAHGMTTDFAARWGRRATYVAIISPAYYEVTRIAWLLGFPLGITNDMLRDLQESGAAGAGAGLALVSIGGSFLTRGLIKSWGETFPHWLPMLAGKRVPPALAIVPAGIVSILITVTGMQVIFDLSSIGEDLRNWGATTPLLLLPIWGITLGAASIFYYYRRRGLCQRCGSDRTEAA
;
A
#
# COMPACT_ATOMS: atom_id res chain seq x y z
N MET A 1 -7.42 -26.40 29.83
CA MET A 1 -7.57 -25.09 29.13
C MET A 1 -6.69 -23.95 29.70
N LEU A 2 -6.47 -23.82 31.02
CA LEU A 2 -5.66 -22.72 31.59
C LEU A 2 -4.16 -22.79 31.24
N LYS A 3 -3.52 -23.98 31.27
CA LYS A 3 -2.11 -24.17 30.87
C LYS A 3 -1.86 -23.87 29.38
N GLN A 4 -2.78 -24.23 28.48
CA GLN A 4 -2.67 -23.91 27.04
C GLN A 4 -2.77 -22.40 26.78
N ARG A 5 -3.66 -21.68 27.49
CA ARG A 5 -3.73 -20.21 27.42
C ARG A 5 -2.44 -19.55 27.92
N ALA A 6 -1.82 -20.11 28.97
CA ALA A 6 -0.56 -19.59 29.50
C ALA A 6 0.59 -19.68 28.48
N TRP A 7 0.73 -20.82 27.79
CA TRP A 7 1.78 -21.01 26.77
C TRP A 7 1.59 -20.11 25.54
N LEU A 8 0.36 -19.98 25.05
CA LEU A 8 0.03 -19.11 23.91
C LEU A 8 0.17 -17.61 24.21
N SER A 9 0.11 -17.21 25.48
CA SER A 9 0.31 -15.82 25.93
C SER A 9 1.74 -15.49 26.37
N SER A 10 2.66 -16.44 26.20
CA SER A 10 4.04 -16.32 26.69
C SER A 10 4.82 -15.22 25.97
N LYS A 11 5.68 -14.54 26.73
CA LYS A 11 6.69 -13.58 26.21
C LYS A 11 7.85 -14.28 25.48
N ARG A 12 8.06 -15.59 25.72
CA ARG A 12 9.19 -16.37 25.21
C ARG A 12 9.30 -16.31 23.68
N TRP A 13 8.18 -16.34 22.97
CA TRP A 13 8.13 -16.29 21.51
C TRP A 13 8.85 -15.08 20.91
N GLY A 14 8.66 -13.89 21.48
CA GLY A 14 9.30 -12.70 20.92
C GLY A 14 10.78 -12.59 21.27
N TYR A 15 11.24 -13.17 22.39
CA TYR A 15 12.67 -13.29 22.67
C TYR A 15 13.35 -14.25 21.70
N ILE A 16 12.74 -15.42 21.47
CA ILE A 16 13.24 -16.40 20.48
C ILE A 16 13.29 -15.76 19.09
N ALA A 17 12.20 -15.10 18.66
CA ALA A 17 12.16 -14.41 17.38
C ALA A 17 13.18 -13.27 17.26
N SER A 18 13.47 -12.54 18.35
CA SER A 18 14.48 -11.48 18.33
C SER A 18 15.92 -11.98 18.20
N LEU A 19 16.18 -13.24 18.57
CA LEU A 19 17.51 -13.84 18.50
C LEU A 19 17.71 -14.68 17.24
N ALA A 20 16.64 -15.22 16.67
CA ALA A 20 16.72 -16.17 15.55
C ALA A 20 17.34 -15.58 14.26
N LEU A 21 17.25 -14.26 14.02
CA LEU A 21 17.88 -13.61 12.85
C LEU A 21 19.27 -13.04 13.12
N VAL A 22 19.75 -13.04 14.36
CA VAL A 22 21.07 -12.48 14.70
C VAL A 22 22.21 -13.24 14.00
N PRO A 23 22.24 -14.59 13.96
CA PRO A 23 23.28 -15.31 13.23
C PRO A 23 23.30 -14.97 11.73
N TYR A 24 22.13 -14.79 11.12
CA TYR A 24 22.00 -14.41 9.72
C TYR A 24 22.54 -12.99 9.46
N ALA A 25 22.22 -12.03 10.33
CA ALA A 25 22.74 -10.67 10.23
C ALA A 25 24.26 -10.64 10.36
N ILE A 26 24.83 -11.41 11.30
CA ILE A 26 26.28 -11.55 11.45
C ILE A 26 26.90 -12.12 10.17
N LEU A 27 26.36 -13.22 9.65
CA LEU A 27 26.85 -13.85 8.42
C LEU A 27 26.89 -12.87 7.25
N LYS A 28 25.82 -12.10 7.05
CA LYS A 28 25.72 -11.11 5.98
C LYS A 28 26.70 -9.94 6.14
N LEU A 29 26.93 -9.48 7.37
CA LEU A 29 27.96 -8.48 7.64
C LEU A 29 29.36 -9.02 7.39
N LEU A 30 29.63 -10.29 7.72
CA LEU A 30 30.92 -10.93 7.40
C LEU A 30 31.14 -10.98 5.88
N TRP A 31 30.11 -11.34 5.10
CA TRP A 31 30.19 -11.34 3.64
C TRP A 31 30.42 -9.95 3.06
N ALA A 32 29.76 -8.91 3.57
CA ALA A 32 29.98 -7.53 3.12
C ALA A 32 31.40 -7.00 3.44
N ASN A 33 32.12 -7.64 4.36
CA ASN A 33 33.50 -7.30 4.70
C ASN A 33 34.52 -8.28 4.06
N GLY A 34 34.09 -9.06 3.05
CA GLY A 34 34.96 -9.98 2.32
C GLY A 34 35.34 -11.26 3.07
N ILE A 35 34.66 -11.59 4.16
CA ILE A 35 34.97 -12.78 4.97
C ILE A 35 34.13 -13.96 4.45
N ALA A 36 34.78 -14.89 3.76
CA ALA A 36 34.16 -16.10 3.21
C ALA A 36 33.80 -17.11 4.30
N VAL A 37 32.56 -17.04 4.78
CA VAL A 37 31.97 -17.98 5.75
C VAL A 37 30.78 -18.67 5.09
N LEU A 38 30.76 -19.99 4.98
CA LEU A 38 29.69 -20.77 4.30
C LEU A 38 29.55 -20.52 2.78
N ILE A 39 30.52 -19.86 2.18
CA ILE A 39 30.61 -19.54 0.74
C ILE A 39 32.09 -19.68 0.31
N SER A 40 32.33 -20.03 -0.95
CA SER A 40 33.68 -20.04 -1.55
C SER A 40 34.30 -18.61 -1.59
N GLN A 41 35.63 -18.52 -1.70
CA GLN A 41 36.28 -17.22 -1.92
C GLN A 41 35.88 -16.60 -3.26
N GLU A 42 35.82 -17.41 -4.32
CA GLU A 42 35.33 -17.03 -5.63
C GLU A 42 33.88 -16.51 -5.57
N GLY A 43 33.00 -17.16 -4.80
CA GLY A 43 31.62 -16.71 -4.58
C GLY A 43 31.52 -15.39 -3.81
N ILE A 44 32.47 -15.05 -2.93
CA ILE A 44 32.55 -13.73 -2.29
C ILE A 44 32.96 -12.65 -3.29
N GLU A 45 33.93 -12.95 -4.16
CA GLU A 45 34.37 -12.04 -5.22
C GLU A 45 33.23 -11.76 -6.21
N GLU A 46 32.52 -12.81 -6.64
CA GLU A 46 31.34 -12.68 -7.47
C GLU A 46 30.20 -11.92 -6.78
N LEU A 47 29.97 -12.17 -5.49
CA LEU A 47 28.98 -11.42 -4.71
C LEU A 47 29.32 -9.92 -4.69
N HIS A 48 30.58 -9.56 -4.46
CA HIS A 48 31.03 -8.16 -4.50
C HIS A 48 30.86 -7.57 -5.90
N ALA A 49 31.27 -8.29 -6.94
CA ALA A 49 31.10 -7.84 -8.32
C ALA A 49 29.62 -7.63 -8.67
N SER A 50 28.75 -8.56 -8.27
CA SER A 50 27.30 -8.48 -8.48
C SER A 50 26.68 -7.33 -7.71
N MET A 51 27.08 -7.10 -6.46
CA MET A 51 26.61 -5.95 -5.67
C MET A 51 27.06 -4.62 -6.31
N GLN A 52 28.26 -4.56 -6.87
CA GLN A 52 28.75 -3.37 -7.55
C GLN A 52 28.03 -3.08 -8.87
N ALA A 53 27.61 -4.13 -9.58
CA ALA A 53 26.98 -4.04 -10.90
C ALA A 53 25.45 -3.90 -10.85
N ASN A 54 24.79 -4.59 -9.92
CA ASN A 54 23.33 -4.80 -9.94
C ASN A 54 22.59 -4.17 -8.76
N ALA A 55 23.29 -3.79 -7.67
CA ALA A 55 22.61 -3.23 -6.51
C ALA A 55 22.09 -1.82 -6.77
N ASP A 56 20.96 -1.48 -6.15
CA ASP A 56 20.47 -0.11 -6.15
C ASP A 56 21.47 0.83 -5.45
N PRO A 57 21.46 2.15 -5.75
CA PRO A 57 22.45 3.08 -5.23
C PRO A 57 22.58 3.11 -3.70
N ILE A 58 21.48 2.84 -2.97
CA ILE A 58 21.49 2.84 -1.49
C ILE A 58 22.13 1.57 -0.96
N SER A 59 21.73 0.41 -1.50
CA SER A 59 22.33 -0.88 -1.12
C SER A 59 23.81 -0.92 -1.47
N LYS A 60 24.21 -0.36 -2.62
CA LYS A 60 25.61 -0.21 -3.02
C LYS A 60 26.39 0.65 -2.02
N TRP A 61 25.89 1.84 -1.69
CA TRP A 61 26.53 2.73 -0.71
C TRP A 61 26.65 2.09 0.68
N LEU A 62 25.61 1.38 1.15
CA LEU A 62 25.66 0.63 2.42
C LEU A 62 26.71 -0.48 2.37
N PHE A 63 26.79 -1.20 1.26
CA PHE A 63 27.75 -2.27 1.07
C PHE A 63 29.20 -1.74 1.02
N ASP A 64 29.43 -0.59 0.40
CA ASP A 64 30.75 0.08 0.34
C ASP A 64 31.28 0.48 1.73
N ILE A 65 30.39 0.74 2.70
CA ILE A 65 30.76 1.00 4.10
C ILE A 65 30.74 -0.28 4.98
N GLY A 66 30.66 -1.46 4.35
CA GLY A 66 30.71 -2.77 5.02
C GLY A 66 29.39 -3.20 5.67
N ILE A 67 28.25 -2.58 5.30
CA ILE A 67 26.93 -2.89 5.85
C ILE A 67 26.04 -3.53 4.78
N ASP A 68 25.71 -4.80 4.96
CA ASP A 68 24.75 -5.49 4.10
C ASP A 68 23.31 -5.02 4.40
N ALA A 69 22.56 -4.66 3.36
CA ALA A 69 21.18 -4.18 3.48
C ALA A 69 20.23 -5.25 4.08
N THR A 70 20.46 -6.53 3.78
CA THR A 70 19.67 -7.65 4.34
C THR A 70 20.00 -7.91 5.80
N ALA A 71 21.24 -7.67 6.23
CA ALA A 71 21.59 -7.68 7.65
C ALA A 71 20.86 -6.56 8.41
N LEU A 72 20.79 -5.35 7.85
CA LEU A 72 20.05 -4.24 8.46
C LEU A 72 18.55 -4.56 8.59
N MET A 73 17.94 -5.14 7.56
CA MET A 73 16.55 -5.62 7.62
C MET A 73 16.35 -6.70 8.69
N ALA A 74 17.28 -7.64 8.81
CA ALA A 74 17.24 -8.68 9.84
C ALA A 74 17.31 -8.09 11.27
N LEU A 75 18.14 -7.05 11.48
CA LEU A 75 18.21 -6.34 12.76
C LEU A 75 16.90 -5.58 13.06
N ILE A 76 16.31 -4.91 12.07
CA ILE A 76 15.00 -4.25 12.21
C ILE A 76 13.91 -5.28 12.58
N ALA A 77 13.92 -6.44 11.93
CA ALA A 77 13.00 -7.53 12.20
C ALA A 77 13.18 -8.11 13.62
N SER A 78 14.41 -8.22 14.11
CA SER A 78 14.73 -8.58 15.49
C SER A 78 14.26 -7.54 16.50
N LEU A 79 14.44 -6.25 16.20
CA LEU A 79 13.92 -5.15 17.03
C LEU A 79 12.39 -5.13 17.07
N LEU A 80 11.73 -5.43 15.95
CA LEU A 80 10.28 -5.58 15.88
C LEU A 80 9.82 -6.74 16.79
N ALA A 81 10.49 -7.89 16.72
CA ALA A 81 10.18 -9.03 17.59
C ALA A 81 10.38 -8.70 19.07
N LEU A 82 11.44 -7.96 19.41
CA LEU A 82 11.70 -7.47 20.77
C LEU A 82 10.62 -6.48 21.24
N ALA A 83 10.14 -5.61 20.34
CA ALA A 83 9.06 -4.66 20.62
C ALA A 83 7.75 -5.37 21.04
N LEU A 84 7.49 -6.58 20.53
CA LEU A 84 6.31 -7.38 20.92
C LEU A 84 6.39 -7.88 22.37
N VAL A 85 7.54 -7.78 23.03
CA VAL A 85 7.76 -8.29 24.39
C VAL A 85 8.14 -7.19 25.37
N ALA A 86 8.88 -6.19 24.90
CA ALA A 86 9.41 -5.10 25.69
C ALA A 86 8.33 -4.09 26.13
N GLU A 87 8.59 -3.41 27.25
CA GLU A 87 7.69 -2.39 27.80
C GLU A 87 7.58 -1.16 26.90
N TRP A 88 8.68 -0.78 26.23
CA TRP A 88 8.68 0.34 25.28
C TRP A 88 7.80 0.06 24.05
N GLY A 89 7.74 -1.19 23.59
CA GLY A 89 6.88 -1.56 22.46
C GLY A 89 5.38 -1.44 22.78
N LYS A 90 4.98 -1.43 24.06
CA LYS A 90 3.58 -1.13 24.46
C LYS A 90 3.20 0.35 24.25
N LYS A 91 4.19 1.24 24.06
CA LYS A 91 3.94 2.66 23.75
C LYS A 91 3.55 2.86 22.27
N LEU A 92 3.91 1.93 21.40
CA LEU A 92 3.62 2.01 19.96
C LEU A 92 2.18 1.52 19.63
N PRO A 93 1.56 2.04 18.55
CA PRO A 93 0.29 1.53 18.06
C PRO A 93 0.36 0.04 17.68
N ARG A 94 -0.60 -0.75 18.17
CA ARG A 94 -0.63 -2.21 17.95
C ARG A 94 -0.59 -2.59 16.47
N GLY A 95 -1.22 -1.79 15.61
CA GLY A 95 -1.21 -2.02 14.15
C GLY A 95 0.20 -1.91 13.55
N ILE A 96 1.02 -0.97 14.03
CA ILE A 96 2.39 -0.77 13.55
C ILE A 96 3.29 -1.96 13.93
N LEU A 97 2.99 -2.67 15.02
CA LEU A 97 3.76 -3.86 15.40
C LEU A 97 3.17 -5.15 14.81
N LEU A 98 1.85 -5.33 14.93
CA LEU A 98 1.18 -6.56 14.53
C LEU A 98 1.15 -6.72 13.01
N ALA A 99 0.92 -5.66 12.25
CA ALA A 99 0.84 -5.76 10.79
C ALA A 99 2.16 -6.24 10.17
N PRO A 100 3.32 -5.59 10.40
CA PRO A 100 4.58 -6.10 9.85
C PRO A 100 4.99 -7.44 10.47
N ALA A 101 4.68 -7.71 11.75
CA ALA A 101 5.02 -8.98 12.36
C ALA A 101 4.25 -10.16 11.74
N TYR A 102 2.94 -10.00 11.45
CA TYR A 102 2.18 -11.03 10.73
C TYR A 102 2.55 -11.10 9.26
N LEU A 103 2.71 -9.96 8.58
CA LEU A 103 3.08 -9.94 7.16
C LEU A 103 4.44 -10.60 6.95
N GLY A 104 5.46 -10.18 7.68
CA GLY A 104 6.79 -10.79 7.63
C GLY A 104 6.77 -12.24 8.09
N GLY A 105 6.10 -12.53 9.21
CA GLY A 105 6.04 -13.90 9.73
C GLY A 105 5.39 -14.89 8.77
N LEU A 106 4.23 -14.55 8.21
CA LEU A 106 3.53 -15.39 7.24
C LEU A 106 4.33 -15.49 5.93
N PHE A 107 4.93 -14.39 5.46
CA PHE A 107 5.76 -14.40 4.26
C PHE A 107 6.96 -15.35 4.38
N PHE A 108 7.69 -15.31 5.49
CA PHE A 108 8.86 -16.17 5.68
C PHE A 108 8.49 -17.64 5.94
N VAL A 109 7.37 -17.92 6.63
CA VAL A 109 6.83 -19.30 6.70
C VAL A 109 6.49 -19.80 5.30
N PHE A 110 5.82 -18.94 4.54
CA PHE A 110 5.32 -19.26 3.21
C PHE A 110 6.47 -19.54 2.22
N ILE A 111 7.44 -18.63 2.10
CA ILE A 111 8.56 -18.77 1.17
C ILE A 111 9.40 -20.00 1.51
N SER A 112 9.61 -20.30 2.79
CA SER A 112 10.34 -21.49 3.21
C SER A 112 9.62 -22.78 2.82
N LEU A 113 8.30 -22.86 2.99
CA LEU A 113 7.52 -24.03 2.56
C LEU A 113 7.60 -24.24 1.05
N VAL A 114 7.54 -23.17 0.26
CA VAL A 114 7.73 -23.26 -1.21
C VAL A 114 9.12 -23.74 -1.56
N THR A 115 10.16 -23.19 -0.94
CA THR A 115 11.53 -23.61 -1.20
C THR A 115 11.73 -25.08 -0.85
N PHE A 116 11.20 -25.55 0.29
CA PHE A 116 11.26 -26.97 0.64
C PHE A 116 10.49 -27.85 -0.34
N TYR A 117 9.31 -27.42 -0.78
CA TYR A 117 8.53 -28.13 -1.80
C TYR A 117 9.33 -28.26 -3.11
N LYS A 118 9.95 -27.17 -3.58
CA LYS A 118 10.78 -27.17 -4.80
C LYS A 118 12.02 -28.05 -4.69
N ILE A 119 12.64 -28.09 -3.52
CA ILE A 119 13.77 -29.00 -3.26
C ILE A 119 13.28 -30.45 -3.33
N MET A 120 12.08 -30.76 -2.83
CA MET A 120 11.49 -32.10 -2.88
C MET A 120 11.02 -32.51 -4.29
N THR A 121 10.49 -31.57 -5.07
CA THR A 121 10.05 -31.84 -6.46
C THR A 121 11.19 -31.85 -7.47
N GLY A 122 12.39 -31.38 -7.07
CA GLY A 122 13.57 -31.33 -7.92
C GLY A 122 13.66 -30.08 -8.79
N ASP A 123 12.78 -29.10 -8.60
CA ASP A 123 12.77 -27.82 -9.32
C ASP A 123 13.91 -26.89 -8.85
N ILE A 124 14.40 -27.07 -7.62
CA ILE A 124 15.64 -26.47 -7.13
C ILE A 124 16.66 -27.58 -6.94
N ARG A 125 17.65 -27.65 -7.83
CA ARG A 125 18.79 -28.55 -7.66
C ARG A 125 19.85 -27.84 -6.84
N LEU A 126 20.08 -28.35 -5.63
CA LEU A 126 21.09 -27.80 -4.71
C LEU A 126 22.51 -27.86 -5.28
N ALA A 127 22.75 -28.66 -6.32
CA ALA A 127 24.02 -28.79 -7.03
C ALA A 127 24.26 -27.71 -8.10
N ASP A 128 23.25 -26.92 -8.47
CA ASP A 128 23.37 -25.92 -9.54
C ASP A 128 24.04 -24.61 -9.05
N ASN A 129 24.30 -24.49 -7.75
CA ASN A 129 24.98 -23.33 -7.16
C ASN A 129 26.28 -23.79 -6.47
N PRO A 130 27.39 -23.95 -7.21
CA PRO A 130 28.63 -24.55 -6.71
C PRO A 130 29.30 -23.75 -5.58
N ASP A 131 28.94 -22.46 -5.44
CA ASP A 131 29.53 -21.56 -4.45
C ASP A 131 29.02 -21.77 -3.02
N PHE A 132 27.86 -22.42 -2.88
CA PHE A 132 27.27 -22.74 -1.59
C PHE A 132 27.23 -24.25 -1.38
N GLY A 133 27.58 -24.70 -0.18
CA GLY A 133 27.36 -26.09 0.20
C GLY A 133 25.87 -26.44 0.08
N THR A 134 25.56 -27.62 -0.46
CA THR A 134 24.17 -28.10 -0.68
C THR A 134 23.28 -28.05 0.57
N TRP A 135 23.89 -28.07 1.75
CA TRP A 135 23.24 -27.98 3.06
C TRP A 135 22.91 -26.55 3.53
N VAL A 136 23.54 -25.52 2.94
CA VAL A 136 23.37 -24.12 3.34
C VAL A 136 21.93 -23.66 3.10
N THR A 137 21.38 -23.97 1.92
CA THR A 137 20.00 -23.60 1.53
C THR A 137 18.95 -24.17 2.50
N PRO A 138 18.91 -25.49 2.81
CA PRO A 138 18.01 -26.03 3.84
C PRO A 138 18.13 -25.36 5.21
N ILE A 139 19.35 -25.02 5.66
CA ILE A 139 19.58 -24.38 6.96
C ILE A 139 19.05 -22.94 6.96
N VAL A 140 19.33 -22.15 5.93
CA VAL A 140 18.89 -20.75 5.83
C VAL A 140 17.36 -20.67 5.79
N TYR A 141 16.72 -21.44 4.91
CA TYR A 141 15.26 -21.44 4.81
C TYR A 141 14.59 -22.10 6.02
N GLY A 142 15.25 -23.05 6.69
CA GLY A 142 14.81 -23.59 7.99
C GLY A 142 14.84 -22.54 9.10
N GLY A 143 15.89 -21.72 9.15
CA GLY A 143 16.00 -20.58 10.05
C GLY A 143 14.91 -19.53 9.81
N PHE A 144 14.65 -19.19 8.54
CA PHE A 144 13.56 -18.28 8.17
C PHE A 144 12.17 -18.83 8.53
N PHE A 145 11.94 -20.12 8.34
CA PHE A 145 10.70 -20.78 8.76
C PHE A 145 10.51 -20.66 10.28
N ALA A 146 11.54 -21.02 11.06
CA ALA A 146 11.51 -20.93 12.50
C ALA A 146 11.28 -19.49 13.00
N TRP A 147 11.94 -18.51 12.37
CA TRP A 147 11.70 -17.11 12.67
C TRP A 147 10.26 -16.69 12.33
N GLY A 148 9.76 -17.06 11.15
CA GLY A 148 8.41 -16.71 10.68
C GLY A 148 7.31 -17.25 11.61
N VAL A 149 7.47 -18.49 12.11
CA VAL A 149 6.57 -19.08 13.10
C VAL A 149 6.66 -18.34 14.44
N THR A 150 7.88 -18.10 14.94
CA THR A 150 8.09 -17.51 16.27
C THR A 150 7.64 -16.05 16.33
N VAL A 151 7.84 -15.25 15.27
CA VAL A 151 7.35 -13.87 15.20
C VAL A 151 5.83 -13.81 15.05
N SER A 152 5.21 -14.73 14.30
CA SER A 152 3.75 -14.85 14.20
C SER A 152 3.13 -15.22 15.56
N MET A 153 3.76 -16.14 16.29
CA MET A 153 3.36 -16.51 17.65
C MET A 153 3.58 -15.38 18.66
N ALA A 154 4.67 -14.61 18.52
CA ALA A 154 4.90 -13.41 19.31
C ALA A 154 3.84 -12.33 19.06
N ALA A 155 3.45 -12.12 17.81
CA ALA A 155 2.39 -11.20 17.41
C ALA A 155 1.04 -11.64 18.00
N TRP A 156 0.73 -12.94 17.93
CA TRP A 156 -0.47 -13.52 18.52
C TRP A 156 -0.51 -13.33 20.04
N SER A 157 0.57 -13.71 20.74
CA SER A 157 0.75 -13.53 22.18
C SER A 157 0.60 -12.06 22.59
N TYR A 158 1.27 -11.14 21.90
CA TYR A 158 1.16 -9.70 22.15
C TYR A 158 -0.28 -9.21 21.91
N GLY A 159 -0.92 -9.67 20.84
CA GLY A 159 -2.32 -9.38 20.51
C GLY A 159 -3.31 -9.83 21.58
N MET A 160 -3.06 -10.93 22.27
CA MET A 160 -3.87 -11.36 23.42
C MET A 160 -3.55 -10.53 24.67
N ARG A 161 -2.27 -10.38 25.03
CA ARG A 161 -1.82 -9.65 26.24
C ARG A 161 -2.27 -8.20 26.25
N THR A 162 -2.27 -7.54 25.10
CA THR A 162 -2.64 -6.12 25.01
C THR A 162 -4.14 -5.90 24.72
N ARG A 163 -4.95 -6.98 24.62
CA ARG A 163 -6.40 -6.91 24.33
C ARG A 163 -7.22 -6.46 25.54
N VAL A 164 -6.74 -6.79 26.75
CA VAL A 164 -7.51 -6.67 27.99
C VAL A 164 -7.42 -5.28 28.64
N GLY A 165 -6.40 -4.46 28.33
CA GLY A 165 -6.15 -3.20 29.06
C GLY A 165 -6.49 -1.87 28.36
N ARG A 166 -6.89 -1.85 27.08
CA ARG A 166 -6.83 -0.60 26.29
C ARG A 166 -7.92 -0.38 25.23
N SER A 167 -9.17 -0.73 25.52
CA SER A 167 -10.29 -0.17 24.74
C SER A 167 -10.29 1.38 24.75
N ARG A 168 -9.61 2.02 25.71
CA ARG A 168 -9.54 3.48 25.89
C ARG A 168 -8.49 4.23 25.02
N HIS A 169 -7.28 3.72 24.74
CA HIS A 169 -6.24 4.49 24.01
C HIS A 169 -6.32 4.40 22.48
N SER A 170 -6.65 3.23 21.89
CA SER A 170 -6.85 3.13 20.44
C SER A 170 -8.08 3.93 19.98
N ALA A 171 -9.07 4.05 20.87
CA ALA A 171 -10.18 4.98 20.72
C ALA A 171 -9.71 6.44 20.73
N HIS A 172 -8.66 6.79 21.48
CA HIS A 172 -8.19 8.17 21.62
C HIS A 172 -7.50 8.71 20.35
N TRP A 173 -6.61 7.92 19.73
CA TRP A 173 -5.96 8.32 18.47
C TRP A 173 -6.96 8.48 17.31
N ARG A 174 -7.93 7.56 17.21
CA ARG A 174 -9.07 7.70 16.28
C ARG A 174 -9.97 8.90 16.61
N LYS A 175 -10.21 9.18 17.89
CA LYS A 175 -11.03 10.34 18.34
C LYS A 175 -10.35 11.70 18.07
N ARG A 176 -9.01 11.75 18.06
CA ARG A 176 -8.21 12.96 17.84
C ARG A 176 -7.67 13.12 16.41
N TRP A 177 -8.23 12.41 15.43
CA TRP A 177 -7.78 12.54 14.03
C TRP A 177 -7.71 13.96 13.50
N PRO A 178 -8.63 14.89 13.81
CA PRO A 178 -8.52 16.26 13.31
C PRO A 178 -7.26 16.99 13.77
N GLN A 179 -6.70 16.61 14.93
CA GLN A 179 -5.53 17.25 15.50
C GLN A 179 -4.23 16.61 15.01
N TRP A 180 -4.18 15.26 14.92
CA TRP A 180 -2.96 14.59 14.50
C TRP A 180 -2.73 14.64 12.99
N THR A 181 -3.77 14.72 12.15
CA THR A 181 -3.59 14.79 10.68
C THR A 181 -2.83 16.03 10.26
N ARG A 182 -3.12 17.18 10.88
CA ARG A 182 -2.35 18.42 10.65
C ARG A 182 -0.88 18.24 11.05
N ASN A 183 -0.61 17.70 12.22
CA ASN A 183 0.77 17.51 12.69
C ASN A 183 1.52 16.51 11.80
N ALA A 184 0.85 15.44 11.36
CA ALA A 184 1.39 14.47 10.42
C ALA A 184 1.66 15.10 9.05
N ALA A 185 0.78 15.97 8.55
CA ALA A 185 0.99 16.73 7.32
C ALA A 185 2.20 17.67 7.43
N ILE A 186 2.42 18.31 8.59
CA ILE A 186 3.61 19.13 8.85
C ILE A 186 4.87 18.26 8.79
N VAL A 187 4.89 17.14 9.51
CA VAL A 187 6.04 16.22 9.52
C VAL A 187 6.34 15.72 8.10
N TRP A 188 5.31 15.30 7.37
CA TRP A 188 5.46 14.87 5.98
C TRP A 188 6.03 15.99 5.09
N THR A 189 5.51 17.22 5.22
CA THR A 189 5.95 18.38 4.42
C THR A 189 7.39 18.76 4.73
N VAL A 190 7.81 18.67 6.00
CA VAL A 190 9.21 18.92 6.41
C VAL A 190 10.14 17.86 5.83
N ILE A 191 9.79 16.57 5.94
CA ILE A 191 10.60 15.47 5.39
C ILE A 191 10.71 15.61 3.87
N TYR A 192 9.60 15.83 3.18
CA TYR A 192 9.59 15.96 1.72
C TYR A 192 10.29 17.25 1.25
N GLY A 193 10.21 18.34 2.03
CA GLY A 193 11.00 19.55 1.79
C GLY A 193 12.49 19.32 1.95
N ALA A 194 12.93 18.55 2.96
CA ALA A 194 14.33 18.18 3.14
C ALA A 194 14.84 17.30 1.99
N LEU A 195 14.02 16.37 1.48
CA LEU A 195 14.32 15.63 0.25
C LEU A 195 14.43 16.55 -0.97
N GLY A 196 13.56 17.56 -1.07
CA GLY A 196 13.65 18.61 -2.09
C GLY A 196 14.99 19.37 -2.06
N VAL A 197 15.47 19.74 -0.86
CA VAL A 197 16.79 20.37 -0.69
C VAL A 197 17.90 19.40 -1.11
N TYR A 198 17.84 18.16 -0.66
CA TYR A 198 18.83 17.13 -1.02
C TYR A 198 18.95 16.95 -2.54
N TRP A 199 17.83 16.84 -3.26
CA TRP A 199 17.83 16.74 -4.72
C TRP A 199 18.29 18.03 -5.41
N SER A 200 17.97 19.20 -4.84
CA SER A 200 18.46 20.49 -5.35
C SER A 200 19.98 20.62 -5.27
N LEU A 201 20.59 20.00 -4.26
CA LEU A 201 22.04 19.94 -4.06
C LEU A 201 22.73 18.84 -4.88
N GLY A 202 22.00 18.15 -5.77
CA GLY A 202 22.55 17.10 -6.63
C GLY A 202 22.54 15.70 -6.01
N GLY A 203 21.77 15.48 -4.93
CA GLY A 203 21.61 14.15 -4.34
C GLY A 203 20.98 13.14 -5.33
N PRO A 204 21.50 11.91 -5.43
CA PRO A 204 20.96 10.88 -6.32
C PRO A 204 19.53 10.45 -5.93
N GLY A 205 18.86 9.73 -6.85
CA GLY A 205 17.54 9.13 -6.58
C GLY A 205 16.37 10.11 -6.67
N PHE A 206 16.47 11.15 -7.51
CA PHE A 206 15.33 12.01 -7.80
C PHE A 206 14.23 11.21 -8.54
N PRO A 207 13.00 11.14 -8.00
CA PRO A 207 12.00 10.16 -8.43
C PRO A 207 11.15 10.59 -9.63
N LEU A 208 11.37 11.80 -10.18
CA LEU A 208 10.58 12.36 -11.28
C LEU A 208 11.44 12.60 -12.53
N GLY A 209 10.77 12.62 -13.68
CA GLY A 209 11.38 12.94 -14.97
C GLY A 209 12.03 11.76 -15.68
N LEU A 210 11.99 11.81 -17.02
CA LEU A 210 12.51 10.77 -17.92
C LEU A 210 14.02 10.54 -17.79
N ALA A 211 14.76 11.58 -17.37
CA ALA A 211 16.20 11.48 -17.15
C ALA A 211 16.56 10.50 -16.01
N ASN A 212 15.67 10.36 -15.02
CA ASN A 212 15.88 9.48 -13.87
C ASN A 212 14.99 8.22 -13.93
N ASP A 213 13.89 8.29 -14.66
CA ASP A 213 12.93 7.21 -14.81
C ASP A 213 12.48 7.09 -16.28
N PRO A 214 13.21 6.33 -17.12
CA PRO A 214 12.87 6.12 -18.53
C PRO A 214 11.48 5.50 -18.75
N ALA A 215 10.92 4.85 -17.72
CA ALA A 215 9.60 4.24 -17.77
C ALA A 215 8.46 5.24 -17.46
N ALA A 216 8.76 6.47 -17.05
CA ALA A 216 7.76 7.50 -16.69
C ALA A 216 7.14 8.24 -17.90
N LYS A 217 7.00 7.58 -19.06
CA LYS A 217 6.52 8.20 -20.32
C LYS A 217 5.12 8.85 -20.17
N ALA A 218 4.22 8.19 -19.44
CA ALA A 218 2.86 8.66 -19.19
C ALA A 218 2.74 9.60 -17.96
N SER A 219 3.84 9.90 -17.26
CA SER A 219 3.81 10.79 -16.09
C SER A 219 3.65 12.25 -16.50
N VAL A 220 2.85 13.02 -15.76
CA VAL A 220 2.68 14.47 -15.98
C VAL A 220 4.00 15.22 -15.83
N PHE A 221 4.86 14.77 -14.90
CA PHE A 221 6.15 15.40 -14.61
C PHE A 221 7.31 14.74 -15.37
N ARG A 222 7.04 14.16 -16.55
CA ARG A 222 8.05 13.48 -17.39
C ARG A 222 9.25 14.35 -17.79
N HIS A 223 9.14 15.68 -17.79
CA HIS A 223 10.25 16.59 -18.09
C HIS A 223 10.83 17.29 -16.84
N ALA A 224 10.46 16.85 -15.64
CA ALA A 224 11.02 17.41 -14.42
C ALA A 224 12.50 17.00 -14.26
N ALA A 225 13.37 17.97 -14.00
CA ALA A 225 14.77 17.72 -13.66
C ALA A 225 15.01 18.07 -12.19
N ALA A 226 15.95 17.38 -11.52
CA ALA A 226 16.23 17.62 -10.11
C ALA A 226 16.61 19.08 -9.83
N GLN A 227 17.36 19.70 -10.76
CA GLN A 227 17.83 21.09 -10.63
C GLN A 227 16.70 22.12 -10.67
N THR A 228 15.60 21.83 -11.38
CA THR A 228 14.47 22.77 -11.53
C THR A 228 13.32 22.41 -10.60
N ALA A 229 12.98 21.13 -10.50
CA ALA A 229 11.87 20.65 -9.67
C ALA A 229 12.23 20.60 -8.18
N GLY A 230 13.50 20.35 -7.81
CA GLY A 230 13.96 20.38 -6.42
C GLY A 230 13.65 21.71 -5.72
N PRO A 231 14.10 22.87 -6.25
CA PRO A 231 13.82 24.18 -5.65
C PRO A 231 12.32 24.49 -5.58
N VAL A 232 11.54 24.09 -6.60
CA VAL A 232 10.08 24.25 -6.60
C VAL A 232 9.42 23.44 -5.49
N ILE A 233 9.84 22.18 -5.29
CA ILE A 233 9.36 21.34 -4.18
C ILE A 233 9.67 22.01 -2.83
N VAL A 234 10.88 22.55 -2.66
CA VAL A 234 11.27 23.26 -1.43
C VAL A 234 10.37 24.47 -1.20
N ALA A 235 10.18 25.32 -2.21
CA ALA A 235 9.31 26.49 -2.11
C ALA A 235 7.87 26.12 -1.74
N LEU A 236 7.30 25.11 -2.40
CA LEU A 236 5.95 24.60 -2.09
C LEU A 236 5.85 24.01 -0.68
N CYS A 237 6.87 23.30 -0.21
CA CYS A 237 6.91 22.77 1.15
C CYS A 237 7.02 23.89 2.21
N VAL A 238 7.79 24.95 1.96
CA VAL A 238 7.88 26.12 2.85
C VAL A 238 6.52 26.83 2.93
N LEU A 239 5.90 27.12 1.78
CA LEU A 239 4.54 27.67 1.74
C LEU A 239 3.53 26.74 2.42
N GLY A 240 3.72 25.43 2.27
CA GLY A 240 2.93 24.40 2.93
C GLY A 240 3.01 24.44 4.45
N ILE A 241 4.20 24.60 5.01
CA ILE A 241 4.41 24.73 6.45
C ILE A 241 3.73 25.99 6.98
N ILE A 242 3.86 27.12 6.26
CA ILE A 242 3.20 28.39 6.63
C ILE A 242 1.67 28.22 6.62
N ALA A 243 1.11 27.61 5.57
CA ALA A 243 -0.33 27.35 5.47
C ALA A 243 -0.82 26.43 6.60
N LEU A 244 -0.13 25.31 6.86
CA LEU A 244 -0.49 24.36 7.93
C LEU A 244 -0.41 24.99 9.32
N TYR A 245 0.56 25.87 9.55
CA TYR A 245 0.67 26.61 10.80
C TYR A 245 -0.49 27.61 10.96
N SER A 246 -0.85 28.30 9.88
CA SER A 246 -1.96 29.25 9.82
C SER A 246 -3.32 28.62 10.17
N PHE A 247 -3.48 27.31 9.96
CA PHE A 247 -4.72 26.57 10.31
C PHE A 247 -4.97 26.45 11.83
N LYS A 248 -4.03 26.89 12.67
CA LYS A 248 -4.27 27.08 14.11
C LYS A 248 -5.20 28.26 14.39
N PHE A 249 -5.16 29.29 13.56
CA PHE A 249 -5.86 30.54 13.81
C PHE A 249 -7.26 30.57 13.19
N LYS A 250 -8.14 31.41 13.73
CA LYS A 250 -9.45 31.69 13.12
C LYS A 250 -9.25 32.67 11.97
N VAL A 251 -9.21 32.16 10.75
CA VAL A 251 -9.10 32.95 9.52
C VAL A 251 -10.45 33.02 8.80
N ARG A 252 -10.79 34.21 8.30
CA ARG A 252 -12.07 34.54 7.64
C ARG A 252 -11.80 35.25 6.29
N GLY A 253 -12.83 35.40 5.46
CA GLY A 253 -12.75 36.12 4.19
C GLY A 253 -11.82 35.48 3.15
N ALA A 254 -11.18 36.31 2.32
CA ALA A 254 -10.34 35.88 1.20
C ALA A 254 -9.16 34.97 1.62
N ILE A 255 -8.53 35.25 2.76
CA ILE A 255 -7.40 34.46 3.30
C ILE A 255 -7.80 33.00 3.51
N ARG A 256 -9.00 32.76 4.05
CA ARG A 256 -9.54 31.41 4.23
C ARG A 256 -9.69 30.70 2.88
N THR A 257 -10.21 31.39 1.87
CA THR A 257 -10.41 30.81 0.53
C THR A 257 -9.08 30.46 -0.12
N ILE A 258 -8.08 31.36 -0.03
CA ILE A 258 -6.72 31.13 -0.55
C ILE A 258 -6.08 29.92 0.12
N LEU A 259 -6.14 29.86 1.45
CA LEU A 259 -5.57 28.76 2.24
C LEU A 259 -6.23 27.40 1.94
N LEU A 260 -7.56 27.39 1.75
CA LEU A 260 -8.28 26.17 1.35
C LEU A 260 -7.95 25.77 -0.08
N ALA A 261 -7.91 26.73 -1.02
CA ALA A 261 -7.56 26.49 -2.41
C ALA A 261 -6.15 25.90 -2.53
N PHE A 262 -5.18 26.46 -1.79
CA PHE A 262 -3.82 25.94 -1.71
C PHE A 262 -3.77 24.51 -1.12
N ALA A 263 -4.46 24.25 -0.01
CA ALA A 263 -4.46 22.91 0.57
C ALA A 263 -5.12 21.85 -0.33
N TRP A 264 -6.19 22.23 -1.04
CA TRP A 264 -6.82 21.35 -2.03
C TRP A 264 -5.96 21.17 -3.28
N SER A 265 -5.27 22.21 -3.76
CA SER A 265 -4.39 22.09 -4.91
C SER A 265 -3.20 21.17 -4.62
N VAL A 266 -2.56 21.29 -3.45
CA VAL A 266 -1.51 20.37 -3.00
C VAL A 266 -2.06 18.94 -2.91
N SER A 267 -3.22 18.76 -2.29
CA SER A 267 -3.87 17.46 -2.16
C SER A 267 -4.16 16.80 -3.50
N VAL A 268 -4.73 17.55 -4.45
CA VAL A 268 -5.07 17.06 -5.79
C VAL A 268 -3.80 16.73 -6.58
N THR A 269 -2.79 17.59 -6.51
CA THR A 269 -1.50 17.37 -7.18
C THR A 269 -0.87 16.07 -6.70
N LEU A 270 -0.78 15.87 -5.38
CA LEU A 270 -0.17 14.68 -4.80
C LEU A 270 -0.99 13.40 -5.04
N CYS A 271 -2.32 13.48 -5.04
CA CYS A 271 -3.17 12.29 -5.23
C CYS A 271 -3.38 11.91 -6.71
N PHE A 272 -3.32 12.87 -7.65
CA PHE A 272 -3.70 12.62 -9.04
C PHE A 272 -2.60 12.90 -10.05
N PHE A 273 -1.81 13.97 -9.87
CA PHE A 273 -0.84 14.41 -10.89
C PHE A 273 0.54 13.78 -10.73
N VAL A 274 0.95 13.49 -9.49
CA VAL A 274 2.22 12.79 -9.21
C VAL A 274 2.09 11.27 -9.44
N MET A 275 0.87 10.74 -9.40
CA MET A 275 0.62 9.31 -9.55
C MET A 275 0.77 8.85 -11.00
N ASP A 276 1.07 7.57 -11.17
CA ASP A 276 1.24 6.89 -12.45
C ASP A 276 0.57 5.50 -12.41
N ALA A 277 0.29 4.92 -13.58
CA ALA A 277 -0.32 3.61 -13.75
C ALA A 277 0.45 2.50 -13.02
N ARG A 278 1.76 2.67 -12.86
CA ARG A 278 2.64 1.74 -12.13
C ARG A 278 2.24 1.55 -10.67
N ALA A 279 1.71 2.58 -10.01
CA ALA A 279 1.19 2.42 -8.65
C ALA A 279 -0.04 1.49 -8.61
N LEU A 280 -0.90 1.54 -9.64
CA LEU A 280 -1.99 0.58 -9.79
C LEU A 280 -1.46 -0.83 -10.07
N ILE A 281 -0.45 -0.98 -10.94
CA ILE A 281 0.17 -2.27 -11.25
C ILE A 281 0.66 -2.95 -9.97
N VAL A 282 1.42 -2.26 -9.11
CA VAL A 282 1.89 -2.85 -7.84
C VAL A 282 0.73 -3.34 -6.97
N VAL A 283 -0.34 -2.54 -6.84
CA VAL A 283 -1.51 -2.92 -6.03
C VAL A 283 -2.29 -4.08 -6.65
N ALA A 284 -2.42 -4.11 -7.98
CA ALA A 284 -3.19 -5.12 -8.70
C ALA A 284 -2.45 -6.47 -8.81
N TYR A 285 -1.12 -6.44 -8.98
CA TYR A 285 -0.29 -7.64 -9.07
C TYR A 285 0.07 -8.21 -7.69
N ALA A 286 0.02 -7.43 -6.61
CA ALA A 286 0.29 -7.94 -5.26
C ALA A 286 -0.52 -9.21 -4.87
N PRO A 287 -1.85 -9.26 -5.04
CA PRO A 287 -2.61 -10.49 -4.75
C PRO A 287 -2.28 -11.63 -5.71
N ILE A 288 -1.98 -11.34 -6.98
CA ILE A 288 -1.59 -12.36 -7.96
C ILE A 288 -0.25 -12.97 -7.57
N ALA A 289 0.75 -12.12 -7.29
CA ALA A 289 2.06 -12.54 -6.82
C ALA A 289 1.94 -13.39 -5.56
N LEU A 290 1.08 -13.00 -4.61
CA LEU A 290 0.82 -13.81 -3.42
C LEU A 290 0.26 -15.19 -3.76
N VAL A 291 -0.76 -15.27 -4.63
CA VAL A 291 -1.40 -16.54 -5.01
C VAL A 291 -0.45 -17.43 -5.83
N VAL A 292 0.23 -16.87 -6.81
CA VAL A 292 1.20 -17.60 -7.65
C VAL A 292 2.35 -18.12 -6.79
N SER A 293 2.81 -17.29 -5.85
CA SER A 293 3.76 -17.69 -4.82
C SER A 293 3.23 -18.88 -4.01
N ILE A 294 1.93 -18.89 -3.61
CA ILE A 294 1.24 -20.02 -2.93
C ILE A 294 1.38 -21.34 -3.68
N PHE A 295 1.35 -21.32 -5.00
CA PHE A 295 1.47 -22.52 -5.84
C PHE A 295 2.91 -22.83 -6.27
N GLY A 296 3.90 -22.18 -5.66
CA GLY A 296 5.32 -22.46 -5.91
C GLY A 296 5.89 -21.79 -7.16
N ALA A 297 5.15 -20.94 -7.85
CA ALA A 297 5.69 -20.15 -8.95
C ALA A 297 6.16 -18.77 -8.45
N SER A 298 7.22 -18.22 -9.05
CA SER A 298 7.76 -16.90 -8.67
C SER A 298 7.52 -15.91 -9.80
N LEU A 299 6.79 -14.84 -9.50
CA LEU A 299 6.74 -13.64 -10.34
C LEU A 299 7.80 -12.65 -9.85
N PRO A 300 8.49 -11.92 -10.73
CA PRO A 300 9.43 -10.87 -10.35
C PRO A 300 8.70 -9.62 -9.81
N PHE A 301 7.89 -9.79 -8.77
CA PHE A 301 7.01 -8.74 -8.25
C PHE A 301 7.78 -7.53 -7.71
N PHE A 302 8.96 -7.76 -7.12
CA PHE A 302 9.79 -6.69 -6.56
C PHE A 302 10.39 -5.78 -7.63
N GLU A 303 10.50 -6.22 -8.89
CA GLU A 303 10.94 -5.37 -10.00
C GLU A 303 9.95 -4.23 -10.28
N PHE A 304 8.66 -4.41 -9.95
CA PHE A 304 7.66 -3.35 -10.06
C PHE A 304 7.77 -2.31 -8.94
N ILE A 305 8.48 -2.60 -7.85
CA ILE A 305 8.64 -1.70 -6.70
C ILE A 305 9.95 -0.91 -6.85
N THR A 306 9.94 0.03 -7.78
CA THR A 306 11.06 0.95 -7.98
C THR A 306 10.95 2.17 -7.05
N LEU A 307 12.07 2.88 -6.84
CA LEU A 307 12.10 4.09 -6.01
C LEU A 307 11.07 5.16 -6.45
N PRO A 308 10.87 5.44 -7.76
CA PRO A 308 9.78 6.31 -8.22
C PRO A 308 8.39 5.84 -7.79
N VAL A 309 8.11 4.54 -7.83
CA VAL A 309 6.82 3.98 -7.40
C VAL A 309 6.64 4.08 -5.89
N VAL A 310 7.70 3.85 -5.10
CA VAL A 310 7.69 4.10 -3.66
C VAL A 310 7.39 5.57 -3.36
N ASN A 311 8.02 6.49 -4.10
CA ASN A 311 7.77 7.92 -3.95
C ASN A 311 6.31 8.30 -4.25
N GLN A 312 5.66 7.63 -5.21
CA GLN A 312 4.23 7.82 -5.47
C GLN A 312 3.38 7.44 -4.25
N PHE A 313 3.66 6.32 -3.59
CA PHE A 313 2.95 5.96 -2.35
C PHE A 313 3.22 6.95 -1.20
N VAL A 314 4.45 7.48 -1.10
CA VAL A 314 4.79 8.55 -0.14
C VAL A 314 3.99 9.82 -0.44
N CYS A 315 3.88 10.21 -1.71
CA CYS A 315 3.10 11.37 -2.16
C CYS A 315 1.60 11.15 -1.94
N LEU A 316 1.07 9.96 -2.23
CA LEU A 316 -0.33 9.62 -1.97
C LEU A 316 -0.67 9.72 -0.48
N ALA A 317 0.21 9.22 0.39
CA ALA A 317 0.05 9.37 1.84
C ALA A 317 0.04 10.86 2.25
N GLY A 318 0.96 11.66 1.70
CA GLY A 318 0.98 13.12 1.88
C GLY A 318 -0.31 13.79 1.43
N GLY A 319 -0.79 13.47 0.22
CA GLY A 319 -2.02 13.98 -0.35
C GLY A 319 -3.24 13.67 0.52
N LEU A 320 -3.37 12.45 1.03
CA LEU A 320 -4.44 12.07 1.95
C LEU A 320 -4.36 12.81 3.30
N LEU A 321 -3.16 13.07 3.82
CA LEU A 321 -2.96 13.89 5.02
C LEU A 321 -3.36 15.36 4.78
N TRP A 322 -3.03 15.91 3.61
CA TRP A 322 -3.45 17.23 3.17
C TRP A 322 -4.97 17.31 2.97
N THR A 323 -5.59 16.30 2.35
CA THR A 323 -7.07 16.19 2.24
C THR A 323 -7.72 16.24 3.62
N ALA A 324 -7.25 15.39 4.54
CA ALA A 324 -7.81 15.31 5.89
C ALA A 324 -7.66 16.64 6.63
N THR A 325 -6.52 17.30 6.47
CA THR A 325 -6.23 18.60 7.09
C THR A 325 -7.10 19.71 6.49
N ALA A 326 -7.20 19.79 5.16
CA ALA A 326 -8.08 20.73 4.45
C ALA A 326 -9.55 20.57 4.87
N LEU A 327 -10.02 19.32 5.02
CA LEU A 327 -11.37 19.04 5.51
C LEU A 327 -11.58 19.53 6.95
N THR A 328 -10.61 19.30 7.85
CA THR A 328 -10.74 19.72 9.25
C THR A 328 -10.73 21.24 9.41
N PHE A 329 -9.84 21.92 8.68
CA PHE A 329 -9.76 23.37 8.63
C PHE A 329 -11.01 23.98 7.98
N GLY A 330 -11.49 23.39 6.88
CA GLY A 330 -12.73 23.76 6.21
C GLY A 330 -13.95 23.64 7.12
N ARG A 331 -14.04 22.58 7.94
CA ARG A 331 -15.10 22.41 8.95
C ARG A 331 -15.00 23.44 10.08
N ARG A 332 -13.82 23.60 10.67
CA ARG A 332 -13.57 24.57 11.75
C ARG A 332 -13.90 25.99 11.31
N SER A 333 -13.51 26.37 10.10
CA SER A 333 -13.76 27.70 9.53
C SER A 333 -15.25 27.98 9.25
N ARG A 334 -16.10 26.95 9.19
CA ARG A 334 -17.58 27.05 9.11
C ARG A 334 -18.26 26.88 10.48
N GLU A 335 -17.49 26.84 11.56
CA GLU A 335 -17.98 26.57 12.92
C GLU A 335 -18.74 25.22 13.01
N ALA A 336 -18.40 24.29 12.11
CA ALA A 336 -18.92 22.93 12.10
C ALA A 336 -18.05 22.02 12.98
N CYS A 337 -18.62 20.93 13.48
CA CYS A 337 -17.87 19.91 14.21
C CYS A 337 -16.71 19.37 13.35
N GLU A 338 -15.47 19.47 13.83
CA GLU A 338 -14.28 19.03 13.08
C GLU A 338 -14.34 17.54 12.69
N HIS A 339 -15.01 16.72 13.51
CA HIS A 339 -15.05 15.27 13.37
C HIS A 339 -16.09 14.81 12.34
N CYS A 340 -17.33 15.32 12.42
CA CYS A 340 -18.43 14.92 11.53
C CYS A 340 -18.76 15.95 10.46
N GLY A 341 -18.39 17.21 10.64
CA GLY A 341 -18.72 18.33 9.75
C GLY A 341 -20.14 18.86 9.90
N ARG A 342 -20.91 18.44 10.92
CA ARG A 342 -22.25 18.97 11.21
C ARG A 342 -22.14 20.32 11.94
N THR A 343 -22.97 21.26 11.54
CA THR A 343 -23.24 22.53 12.22
C THR A 343 -24.43 22.35 13.16
N HIS A 344 -24.38 22.96 14.35
CA HIS A 344 -25.53 22.94 15.25
C HIS A 344 -26.69 23.74 14.62
N GLY A 345 -27.90 23.16 14.59
CA GLY A 345 -29.12 23.86 14.12
C GLY A 345 -29.38 23.86 12.62
N THR A 346 -28.58 23.20 11.78
CA THR A 346 -28.85 23.12 10.32
C THR A 346 -28.86 21.69 9.82
N ALA A 347 -30.03 21.23 9.36
CA ALA A 347 -30.27 19.93 8.74
C ALA A 347 -29.72 19.81 7.30
N HIS A 348 -28.75 20.64 6.90
CA HIS A 348 -28.20 20.68 5.54
C HIS A 348 -27.18 19.55 5.26
N GLY A 349 -27.48 18.35 5.74
CA GLY A 349 -26.78 17.13 5.32
C GLY A 349 -27.52 16.50 4.14
N MET A 350 -26.79 15.90 3.20
CA MET A 350 -27.36 15.04 2.16
C MET A 350 -28.38 14.07 2.77
N THR A 351 -29.64 14.15 2.31
CA THR A 351 -30.75 13.36 2.88
C THR A 351 -30.43 11.88 2.78
N THR A 352 -30.82 11.10 3.79
CA THR A 352 -30.55 9.65 3.87
C THR A 352 -31.00 8.92 2.61
N ASP A 353 -32.13 9.34 2.05
CA ASP A 353 -32.72 8.74 0.86
C ASP A 353 -31.98 9.12 -0.42
N PHE A 354 -31.50 10.36 -0.53
CA PHE A 354 -30.63 10.75 -1.63
C PHE A 354 -29.32 9.96 -1.59
N ALA A 355 -28.67 9.90 -0.42
CA ALA A 355 -27.43 9.16 -0.23
C ALA A 355 -27.60 7.65 -0.50
N ALA A 356 -28.75 7.07 -0.11
CA ALA A 356 -29.06 5.67 -0.36
C ALA A 356 -29.30 5.38 -1.85
N ARG A 357 -30.07 6.23 -2.56
CA ARG A 357 -30.37 6.06 -3.99
C ARG A 357 -29.12 6.21 -4.86
N TRP A 358 -28.39 7.32 -4.69
CA TRP A 358 -27.19 7.57 -5.48
C TRP A 358 -26.01 6.68 -5.09
N GLY A 359 -25.89 6.35 -3.80
CA GLY A 359 -24.93 5.35 -3.34
C GLY A 359 -25.13 3.99 -4.02
N ARG A 360 -26.40 3.55 -4.14
CA ARG A 360 -26.72 2.30 -4.83
C ARG A 360 -26.37 2.35 -6.32
N ARG A 361 -26.73 3.44 -7.02
CA ARG A 361 -26.40 3.62 -8.44
C ARG A 361 -24.89 3.64 -8.66
N ALA A 362 -24.14 4.43 -7.89
CA ALA A 362 -22.69 4.50 -7.99
C ALA A 362 -22.02 3.13 -7.77
N THR A 363 -22.50 2.37 -6.78
CA THR A 363 -22.01 1.00 -6.54
C THR A 363 -22.27 0.06 -7.71
N TYR A 364 -23.46 0.09 -8.33
CA TYR A 364 -23.72 -0.76 -9.50
C TYR A 364 -22.89 -0.38 -10.71
N VAL A 365 -22.73 0.92 -10.99
CA VAL A 365 -21.86 1.37 -12.08
C VAL A 365 -20.42 0.93 -11.82
N ALA A 366 -19.91 1.05 -10.59
CA ALA A 366 -18.57 0.61 -10.23
C ALA A 366 -18.37 -0.92 -10.37
N ILE A 367 -19.43 -1.72 -10.20
CA ILE A 367 -19.39 -3.19 -10.40
C ILE A 367 -19.42 -3.55 -11.89
N ILE A 368 -20.20 -2.83 -12.70
CA ILE A 368 -20.39 -3.13 -14.12
C ILE A 368 -19.23 -2.59 -14.97
N SER A 369 -18.61 -1.47 -14.59
CA SER A 369 -17.55 -0.81 -15.35
C SER A 369 -16.38 -1.75 -15.73
N PRO A 370 -15.82 -2.57 -14.82
CA PRO A 370 -14.74 -3.49 -15.18
C PRO A 370 -15.21 -4.74 -15.94
N ALA A 371 -16.52 -5.03 -16.01
CA ALA A 371 -17.02 -6.27 -16.62
C ALA A 371 -16.58 -6.41 -18.09
N TYR A 372 -16.48 -5.30 -18.81
CA TYR A 372 -16.01 -5.30 -20.20
C TYR A 372 -14.54 -5.77 -20.30
N TYR A 373 -13.68 -5.29 -19.41
CA TYR A 373 -12.29 -5.74 -19.30
C TYR A 373 -12.20 -7.21 -18.89
N GLU A 374 -13.01 -7.63 -17.91
CA GLU A 374 -13.03 -8.99 -17.40
C GLU A 374 -13.40 -10.01 -18.50
N VAL A 375 -14.45 -9.73 -19.27
CA VAL A 375 -14.91 -10.62 -20.35
C VAL A 375 -13.84 -10.79 -21.43
N THR A 376 -13.18 -9.70 -21.86
CA THR A 376 -12.13 -9.79 -22.89
C THR A 376 -10.93 -10.61 -22.43
N ARG A 377 -10.43 -10.39 -21.21
CA ARG A 377 -9.25 -11.10 -20.70
C ARG A 377 -9.53 -12.59 -20.40
N ILE A 378 -10.73 -12.92 -19.94
CA ILE A 378 -11.14 -14.33 -19.76
C ILE A 378 -11.30 -15.02 -21.12
N ALA A 379 -11.88 -14.34 -22.13
CA ALA A 379 -12.01 -14.89 -23.47
C ALA A 379 -10.64 -15.27 -24.06
N TRP A 380 -9.62 -14.43 -23.90
CA TRP A 380 -8.27 -14.70 -24.39
C TRP A 380 -7.61 -15.89 -23.69
N LEU A 381 -7.83 -16.04 -22.38
CA LEU A 381 -7.36 -17.23 -21.65
C LEU A 381 -8.00 -18.52 -22.20
N LEU A 382 -9.27 -18.47 -22.57
CA LEU A 382 -10.02 -19.60 -23.12
C LEU A 382 -9.74 -19.86 -24.61
N GLY A 383 -8.89 -19.04 -25.26
CA GLY A 383 -8.54 -19.18 -26.67
C GLY A 383 -9.52 -18.52 -27.64
N PHE A 384 -10.44 -17.67 -27.16
CA PHE A 384 -11.31 -16.88 -28.01
C PHE A 384 -10.64 -15.53 -28.33
N PRO A 385 -10.38 -15.20 -29.62
CA PRO A 385 -9.74 -13.96 -30.06
C PRO A 385 -10.71 -12.77 -30.03
N LEU A 386 -11.30 -12.48 -28.86
CA LEU A 386 -12.30 -11.43 -28.73
C LEU A 386 -11.65 -10.05 -28.85
N GLY A 387 -11.85 -9.40 -30.00
CA GLY A 387 -11.36 -8.05 -30.27
C GLY A 387 -9.85 -7.94 -30.50
N ILE A 388 -9.18 -9.04 -30.82
CA ILE A 388 -7.77 -9.08 -31.24
C ILE A 388 -7.58 -10.07 -32.39
N THR A 389 -6.45 -9.98 -33.08
CA THR A 389 -6.09 -10.97 -34.12
C THR A 389 -5.69 -12.33 -33.52
N ASN A 390 -5.81 -13.40 -34.32
CA ASN A 390 -5.39 -14.75 -33.90
C ASN A 390 -3.88 -14.82 -33.62
N ASP A 391 -3.07 -14.09 -34.39
CA ASP A 391 -1.62 -14.06 -34.19
C ASP A 391 -1.27 -13.40 -32.85
N MET A 392 -1.87 -12.25 -32.55
CA MET A 392 -1.72 -11.59 -31.24
C MET A 392 -2.21 -12.47 -30.07
N LEU A 393 -3.28 -13.24 -30.27
CA LEU A 393 -3.75 -14.18 -29.24
C LEU A 393 -2.73 -15.29 -28.98
N ARG A 394 -2.11 -15.84 -30.04
CA ARG A 394 -1.04 -16.85 -29.90
C ARG A 394 0.15 -16.27 -29.14
N ASP A 395 0.61 -15.08 -29.51
CA ASP A 395 1.70 -14.39 -28.81
C ASP A 395 1.40 -14.19 -27.32
N LEU A 396 0.17 -13.80 -26.97
CA LEU A 396 -0.28 -13.63 -25.59
C LEU A 396 -0.34 -14.95 -24.81
N GLN A 397 -0.67 -16.06 -25.48
CA GLN A 397 -0.71 -17.38 -24.85
C GLN A 397 0.68 -17.96 -24.65
N GLU A 398 1.55 -17.83 -25.66
CA GLU A 398 2.94 -18.29 -25.62
C GLU A 398 3.77 -17.51 -24.58
N SER A 399 3.56 -16.19 -24.48
CA SER A 399 4.21 -15.35 -23.46
C SER A 399 3.62 -15.53 -22.04
N GLY A 400 2.49 -16.22 -21.90
CA GLY A 400 1.75 -16.32 -20.63
C GLY A 400 1.02 -15.03 -20.22
N ALA A 401 1.06 -13.97 -21.03
CA ALA A 401 0.40 -12.70 -20.78
C ALA A 401 -1.13 -12.82 -20.73
N ALA A 402 -1.71 -13.77 -21.47
CA ALA A 402 -3.14 -14.11 -21.37
C ALA A 402 -3.52 -14.58 -19.96
N GLY A 403 -2.65 -15.38 -19.32
CA GLY A 403 -2.81 -15.83 -17.94
C GLY A 403 -2.71 -14.68 -16.94
N ALA A 404 -1.74 -13.78 -17.09
CA ALA A 404 -1.60 -12.60 -16.25
C ALA A 404 -2.82 -11.66 -16.38
N GLY A 405 -3.31 -11.44 -17.61
CA GLY A 405 -4.51 -10.66 -17.88
C GLY A 405 -5.76 -11.25 -17.23
N ALA A 406 -5.94 -12.56 -17.30
CA ALA A 406 -7.04 -13.25 -16.63
C ALA A 406 -6.91 -13.24 -15.09
N GLY A 407 -5.69 -13.33 -14.56
CA GLY A 407 -5.43 -13.13 -13.13
C GLY A 407 -5.89 -11.76 -12.65
N LEU A 408 -5.59 -10.70 -13.42
CA LEU A 408 -6.09 -9.35 -13.15
C LEU A 408 -7.62 -9.26 -13.24
N ALA A 409 -8.24 -9.96 -14.20
CA ALA A 409 -9.70 -10.05 -14.28
C ALA A 409 -10.29 -10.72 -13.03
N LEU A 410 -9.70 -11.79 -12.51
CA LEU A 410 -10.14 -12.44 -11.27
C LEU A 410 -10.01 -11.51 -10.05
N VAL A 411 -8.91 -10.75 -9.95
CA VAL A 411 -8.74 -9.73 -8.91
C VAL A 411 -9.82 -8.66 -9.03
N SER A 412 -10.12 -8.21 -10.25
CA SER A 412 -11.20 -7.26 -10.52
C SER A 412 -12.57 -7.80 -10.12
N ILE A 413 -12.90 -9.04 -10.48
CA ILE A 413 -14.15 -9.71 -10.07
C ILE A 413 -14.24 -9.79 -8.53
N GLY A 414 -13.14 -10.12 -7.86
CA GLY A 414 -13.05 -10.06 -6.40
C GLY A 414 -13.31 -8.66 -5.85
N GLY A 415 -12.73 -7.63 -6.48
CA GLY A 415 -12.97 -6.22 -6.18
C GLY A 415 -14.43 -5.80 -6.38
N SER A 416 -15.08 -6.25 -7.44
CA SER A 416 -16.50 -6.04 -7.73
C SER A 416 -17.39 -6.71 -6.68
N PHE A 417 -17.03 -7.92 -6.25
CA PHE A 417 -17.70 -8.59 -5.13
C PHE A 417 -17.54 -7.79 -3.83
N LEU A 418 -16.34 -7.30 -3.51
CA LEU A 418 -16.09 -6.42 -2.35
C LEU A 418 -16.88 -5.11 -2.43
N THR A 419 -16.99 -4.53 -3.62
CA THR A 419 -17.73 -3.29 -3.89
C THR A 419 -19.24 -3.47 -3.63
N ARG A 420 -19.80 -4.66 -3.90
CA ARG A 420 -21.18 -5.02 -3.51
C ARG A 420 -21.39 -4.96 -2.00
N GLY A 421 -20.35 -5.16 -1.20
CA GLY A 421 -20.36 -4.99 0.25
C GLY A 421 -20.76 -3.57 0.67
N LEU A 422 -20.48 -2.55 -0.14
CA LEU A 422 -20.85 -1.16 0.15
C LEU A 422 -22.38 -0.93 0.20
N ILE A 423 -23.19 -1.83 -0.36
CA ILE A 423 -24.66 -1.73 -0.37
C ILE A 423 -25.37 -2.87 0.38
N LYS A 424 -24.63 -3.85 0.90
CA LYS A 424 -25.19 -5.02 1.58
C LYS A 424 -24.80 -5.07 3.06
N SER A 425 -25.57 -5.84 3.83
CA SER A 425 -25.38 -6.02 5.28
C SER A 425 -24.02 -6.60 5.66
N TRP A 426 -23.40 -7.43 4.80
CA TRP A 426 -22.10 -8.02 5.11
C TRP A 426 -20.93 -7.01 5.08
N GLY A 427 -21.08 -5.87 4.39
CA GLY A 427 -20.15 -4.75 4.50
C GLY A 427 -20.38 -3.91 5.77
N GLU A 428 -21.39 -4.24 6.56
CA GLU A 428 -21.75 -3.54 7.79
C GLU A 428 -21.47 -4.38 9.05
N THR A 429 -21.66 -5.68 8.93
CA THR A 429 -21.42 -6.71 9.94
C THR A 429 -20.71 -7.88 9.30
N PHE A 430 -19.62 -8.35 9.91
CA PHE A 430 -18.88 -9.49 9.37
C PHE A 430 -19.79 -10.74 9.29
N PRO A 431 -19.78 -11.45 8.16
CA PRO A 431 -20.54 -12.68 7.99
C PRO A 431 -20.25 -13.72 9.09
N HIS A 432 -21.25 -14.53 9.42
CA HIS A 432 -21.14 -15.56 10.46
C HIS A 432 -20.14 -16.68 10.12
N TRP A 433 -19.83 -16.89 8.84
CA TRP A 433 -18.85 -17.88 8.39
C TRP A 433 -17.39 -17.44 8.55
N LEU A 434 -17.11 -16.16 8.87
CA LEU A 434 -15.75 -15.71 9.16
C LEU A 434 -15.38 -16.07 10.61
N PRO A 435 -14.49 -17.06 10.84
CA PRO A 435 -14.09 -17.42 12.18
C PRO A 435 -13.49 -16.19 12.90
N MET A 436 -13.87 -15.99 14.17
CA MET A 436 -13.45 -14.89 15.06
C MET A 436 -14.05 -13.49 14.83
N LEU A 437 -14.55 -13.18 13.63
CA LEU A 437 -15.13 -11.87 13.30
C LEU A 437 -16.66 -11.89 13.19
N ALA A 438 -17.27 -13.08 13.09
CA ALA A 438 -18.71 -13.31 13.05
C ALA A 438 -19.52 -12.36 13.97
N GLY A 439 -20.51 -11.68 13.38
CA GLY A 439 -21.46 -10.82 14.09
C GLY A 439 -20.93 -9.45 14.53
N LYS A 440 -19.62 -9.17 14.37
CA LYS A 440 -19.05 -7.86 14.75
C LYS A 440 -19.32 -6.81 13.69
N ARG A 441 -19.54 -5.56 14.12
CA ARG A 441 -19.66 -4.40 13.21
C ARG A 441 -18.33 -4.14 12.51
N VAL A 442 -18.35 -4.05 11.18
CA VAL A 442 -17.19 -3.70 10.36
C VAL A 442 -16.85 -2.22 10.59
N PRO A 443 -15.62 -1.87 11.00
CA PRO A 443 -15.20 -0.47 11.10
C PRO A 443 -15.27 0.19 9.71
N PRO A 444 -15.97 1.33 9.54
CA PRO A 444 -16.16 1.92 8.20
C PRO A 444 -14.85 2.20 7.45
N ALA A 445 -13.79 2.56 8.18
CA ALA A 445 -12.46 2.82 7.61
C ALA A 445 -11.86 1.60 6.87
N LEU A 446 -12.24 0.37 7.23
CA LEU A 446 -11.75 -0.85 6.59
C LEU A 446 -12.27 -0.99 5.15
N ALA A 447 -13.45 -0.43 4.85
CA ALA A 447 -13.98 -0.38 3.48
C ALA A 447 -13.55 0.92 2.76
N ILE A 448 -13.65 2.06 3.45
CA ILE A 448 -13.45 3.38 2.82
C ILE A 448 -11.99 3.62 2.41
N VAL A 449 -11.01 3.22 3.23
CA VAL A 449 -9.60 3.52 2.94
C VAL A 449 -9.09 2.73 1.73
N PRO A 450 -9.24 1.39 1.65
CA PRO A 450 -8.83 0.65 0.46
C PRO A 450 -9.60 1.08 -0.79
N ALA A 451 -10.92 1.24 -0.70
CA ALA A 451 -11.73 1.65 -1.85
C ALA A 451 -11.39 3.07 -2.33
N GLY A 452 -11.08 4.00 -1.42
CA GLY A 452 -10.63 5.35 -1.77
C GLY A 452 -9.25 5.37 -2.43
N ILE A 453 -8.29 4.58 -1.94
CA ILE A 453 -6.96 4.45 -2.55
C ILE A 453 -7.09 3.85 -3.96
N VAL A 454 -7.78 2.71 -4.09
CA VAL A 454 -7.97 2.02 -5.37
C VAL A 454 -8.74 2.91 -6.36
N SER A 455 -9.75 3.65 -5.90
CA SER A 455 -10.47 4.65 -6.71
C SER A 455 -9.54 5.70 -7.30
N ILE A 456 -8.62 6.26 -6.50
CA ILE A 456 -7.62 7.23 -6.98
C ILE A 456 -6.73 6.59 -8.04
N LEU A 457 -6.14 5.42 -7.74
CA LEU A 457 -5.20 4.73 -8.63
C LEU A 457 -5.83 4.38 -9.98
N ILE A 458 -7.07 3.85 -9.96
CA ILE A 458 -7.82 3.52 -11.17
C ILE A 458 -8.18 4.78 -11.96
N THR A 459 -8.58 5.86 -11.29
CA THR A 459 -8.93 7.13 -11.96
C THR A 459 -7.71 7.71 -12.69
N VAL A 460 -6.55 7.74 -12.04
CA VAL A 460 -5.30 8.22 -12.63
C VAL A 460 -4.91 7.36 -13.83
N THR A 461 -4.89 6.04 -13.65
CA THR A 461 -4.54 5.11 -14.73
C THR A 461 -5.48 5.27 -15.93
N GLY A 462 -6.78 5.40 -15.68
CA GLY A 462 -7.75 5.62 -16.74
C GLY A 462 -7.56 6.93 -17.49
N MET A 463 -7.22 8.02 -16.79
CA MET A 463 -6.95 9.30 -17.47
C MET A 463 -5.69 9.22 -18.32
N GLN A 464 -4.63 8.55 -17.85
CA GLN A 464 -3.43 8.32 -18.64
C GLN A 464 -3.74 7.52 -19.91
N VAL A 465 -4.54 6.45 -19.79
CA VAL A 465 -4.99 5.67 -20.95
C VAL A 465 -5.72 6.55 -21.98
N ILE A 466 -6.59 7.46 -21.53
CA ILE A 466 -7.29 8.39 -22.45
C ILE A 466 -6.30 9.33 -23.15
N PHE A 467 -5.33 9.88 -22.42
CA PHE A 467 -4.31 10.76 -23.00
C PHE A 467 -3.41 10.03 -23.99
N ASP A 468 -2.98 8.80 -23.66
CA ASP A 468 -2.14 7.99 -24.54
C ASP A 468 -2.93 7.52 -25.77
N LEU A 469 -4.22 7.18 -25.65
CA LEU A 469 -5.05 6.77 -26.78
C LEU A 469 -5.20 7.89 -27.81
N SER A 470 -5.25 9.16 -27.39
CA SER A 470 -5.28 10.29 -28.34
C SER A 470 -4.03 10.40 -29.21
N SER A 471 -2.93 9.73 -28.83
CA SER A 471 -1.66 9.69 -29.56
C SER A 471 -1.44 8.41 -30.38
N ILE A 472 -2.23 7.36 -30.12
CA ILE A 472 -2.15 6.06 -30.80
C ILE A 472 -3.33 6.00 -31.78
N GLY A 473 -3.07 6.23 -33.07
CA GLY A 473 -4.09 6.09 -34.12
C GLY A 473 -4.81 4.75 -33.97
N GLU A 474 -6.14 4.79 -33.87
CA GLU A 474 -6.95 3.63 -33.46
C GLU A 474 -6.71 2.41 -34.35
N ASP A 475 -5.98 1.41 -33.84
CA ASP A 475 -6.00 0.08 -34.42
C ASP A 475 -7.32 -0.59 -34.05
N LEU A 476 -8.36 -0.27 -34.81
CA LEU A 476 -9.71 -0.84 -34.68
C LEU A 476 -9.71 -2.38 -34.79
N ARG A 477 -8.64 -2.99 -35.32
CA ARG A 477 -8.52 -4.47 -35.37
C ARG A 477 -8.24 -5.09 -34.01
N ASN A 478 -7.62 -4.34 -33.10
CA ASN A 478 -7.23 -4.81 -31.76
C ASN A 478 -7.98 -4.05 -30.64
N TRP A 479 -9.23 -3.65 -30.91
CA TRP A 479 -10.07 -2.89 -29.99
C TRP A 479 -10.19 -3.54 -28.60
N GLY A 480 -10.14 -4.86 -28.51
CA GLY A 480 -10.25 -5.62 -27.25
C GLY A 480 -9.06 -5.39 -26.31
N ALA A 481 -7.93 -4.90 -26.81
CA ALA A 481 -6.78 -4.54 -25.99
C ALA A 481 -6.96 -3.18 -25.29
N THR A 482 -7.53 -2.20 -25.99
CA THR A 482 -7.51 -0.78 -25.62
C THR A 482 -8.86 -0.27 -25.12
N THR A 483 -9.96 -0.58 -25.82
CA THR A 483 -11.29 -0.02 -25.51
C THR A 483 -11.81 -0.38 -24.12
N PRO A 484 -11.54 -1.56 -23.52
CA PRO A 484 -12.00 -1.82 -22.16
C PRO A 484 -11.36 -0.90 -21.11
N LEU A 485 -10.15 -0.42 -21.39
CA LEU A 485 -9.41 0.46 -20.48
C LEU A 485 -10.01 1.88 -20.43
N LEU A 486 -10.83 2.26 -21.43
CA LEU A 486 -11.54 3.55 -21.45
C LEU A 486 -12.58 3.68 -20.34
N LEU A 487 -13.06 2.57 -19.77
CA LEU A 487 -14.01 2.58 -18.66
C LEU A 487 -13.32 2.74 -17.29
N LEU A 488 -11.99 2.71 -17.22
CA LEU A 488 -11.25 2.87 -15.96
C LEU A 488 -11.57 4.17 -15.22
N PRO A 489 -11.62 5.38 -15.85
CA PRO A 489 -11.97 6.61 -15.12
C PRO A 489 -13.38 6.53 -14.51
N ILE A 490 -14.34 5.99 -15.26
CA ILE A 490 -15.72 5.81 -14.80
C ILE A 490 -15.74 4.87 -13.59
N TRP A 491 -15.01 3.75 -13.67
CA TRP A 491 -14.87 2.82 -12.56
C TRP A 491 -14.28 3.49 -11.31
N GLY A 492 -13.15 4.19 -11.48
CA GLY A 492 -12.45 4.86 -10.40
C GLY A 492 -13.31 5.92 -9.71
N ILE A 493 -13.93 6.82 -10.49
CA ILE A 493 -14.79 7.91 -9.97
C ILE A 493 -16.02 7.34 -9.24
N THR A 494 -16.67 6.34 -9.83
CA THR A 494 -17.89 5.75 -9.23
C THR A 494 -17.61 4.93 -7.98
N LEU A 495 -16.45 4.25 -7.89
CA LEU A 495 -15.98 3.60 -6.67
C LEU A 495 -15.70 4.62 -5.55
N GLY A 496 -15.10 5.76 -5.88
CA GLY A 496 -14.88 6.86 -4.95
C GLY A 496 -16.19 7.44 -4.43
N ALA A 497 -17.14 7.71 -5.34
CA ALA A 497 -18.48 8.15 -4.99
C ALA A 497 -19.21 7.14 -4.09
N ALA A 498 -19.17 5.85 -4.44
CA ALA A 498 -19.75 4.77 -3.64
C ALA A 498 -19.15 4.73 -2.22
N SER A 499 -17.85 4.93 -2.08
CA SER A 499 -17.15 5.00 -0.79
C SER A 499 -17.61 6.19 0.06
N ILE A 500 -17.81 7.35 -0.57
CA ILE A 500 -18.35 8.56 0.08
C ILE A 500 -19.80 8.32 0.55
N PHE A 501 -20.66 7.76 -0.30
CA PHE A 501 -22.05 7.46 0.07
C PHE A 501 -22.14 6.41 1.18
N TYR A 502 -21.29 5.37 1.12
CA TYR A 502 -21.18 4.37 2.19
C TYR A 502 -20.80 5.03 3.52
N TYR A 503 -19.82 5.96 3.50
CA TYR A 503 -19.46 6.72 4.67
C TYR A 503 -20.63 7.54 5.22
N TYR A 504 -21.36 8.27 4.37
CA TYR A 504 -22.52 9.05 4.81
C TYR A 504 -23.67 8.18 5.34
N ARG A 505 -23.89 6.98 4.79
CA ARG A 505 -24.90 6.04 5.29
C ARG A 505 -24.54 5.47 6.67
N ARG A 506 -23.25 5.22 6.92
CA ARG A 506 -22.75 4.61 8.16
C ARG A 506 -22.52 5.60 9.30
N ARG A 507 -22.75 6.90 9.07
CA ARG A 507 -22.63 7.94 10.10
C ARG A 507 -23.87 7.97 11.00
N GLY A 508 -23.75 7.45 12.23
CA GLY A 508 -24.75 7.63 13.29
C GLY A 508 -24.53 8.90 14.13
N LEU A 509 -24.95 8.84 15.40
CA LEU A 509 -24.68 9.83 16.45
C LEU A 509 -23.19 10.20 16.51
N CYS A 510 -22.89 11.49 16.41
CA CYS A 510 -21.52 11.95 16.62
C CYS A 510 -21.24 12.05 18.12
N GLN A 511 -20.43 11.13 18.67
CA GLN A 511 -20.06 11.15 20.10
C GLN A 511 -19.40 12.45 20.60
N ARG A 512 -18.99 13.36 19.70
CA ARG A 512 -18.32 14.61 20.06
C ARG A 512 -19.22 15.84 20.07
N CYS A 513 -20.28 15.87 19.27
CA CYS A 513 -21.24 16.99 19.26
C CYS A 513 -22.67 16.57 19.60
N GLY A 514 -22.91 15.30 19.95
CA GLY A 514 -24.21 14.79 20.38
C GLY A 514 -25.23 14.60 19.26
N SER A 515 -25.18 15.42 18.20
CA SER A 515 -26.16 15.38 17.10
C SER A 515 -26.32 14.00 16.46
N ASP A 516 -27.55 13.51 16.38
CA ASP A 516 -27.97 12.46 15.44
C ASP A 516 -28.45 13.08 14.12
N ARG A 517 -28.61 12.28 13.08
CA ARG A 517 -29.38 12.66 11.88
C ARG A 517 -30.89 12.60 12.10
N THR A 518 -31.36 11.86 13.11
CA THR A 518 -32.79 11.60 13.39
C THR A 518 -33.50 12.70 14.18
N GLU A 519 -32.77 13.59 14.86
CA GLU A 519 -33.39 14.74 15.55
C GLU A 519 -33.86 15.86 14.60
N ALA A 520 -33.82 15.64 13.28
CA ALA A 520 -34.23 16.58 12.26
C ALA A 520 -35.21 15.97 11.23
N ALA A 521 -35.92 14.90 11.62
CA ALA A 521 -37.01 14.32 10.83
C ALA A 521 -38.35 14.72 11.43
#